data_AF-A0A1H4SXV0-F1
#
_entry.id   AF-A0A1H4SXV0-F1
#
_cell.length_a   1.000
_cell.length_b   1.000
_cell.length_c   1.000
_cell.angle_alpha   90.00
_cell.angle_beta   90.00
_cell.angle_gamma   90.00
#
_symmetry.space_group_name_H-M   'P 1'
#
loop_
_entity.id
_entity.type
_entity.pdbx_description
1 polymer ?
#
loop_
_entity_poly.entity_id
_entity_poly.type
_entity_poly.pdbx_seq_one_letter_code
_entity_poly.pdbx_strand_id
1 'polypeptide(L)'
;MPTWVSAIIIVVSLLLIAWNLSRAKDARWRRDYRSVLRALRWWMLPGALLTLAVVIGVTQALWQIPALRTGWWNLAGGVGNVYLGQTSNEGIGWRLTALAVPLLLALILPIAAFAEESIFRSGLEDQSWGVRIGRQVVFGFLHCLLAGVPLAAGFAISVAGGYYAAVYLAAYRAEARANPDRVLVGPGPGERWEDWVRQADQAVERGADAQRGAVVTAAAAHLTFNAIILTVVIVAAAIAV
;
A
#
# COMPACT_ATOMS: atom_id res chain seq x y z
N MET A 1 17.90 21.38 11.34
CA MET A 1 16.87 21.50 10.29
C MET A 1 15.94 22.66 10.64
N PRO A 2 15.37 23.41 9.68
CA PRO A 2 14.36 24.39 10.03
C PRO A 2 13.12 23.70 10.62
N THR A 3 12.78 24.02 11.86
CA THR A 3 11.66 23.44 12.62
C THR A 3 10.31 23.53 11.90
N TRP A 4 10.18 24.47 10.97
CA TRP A 4 8.97 24.67 10.16
C TRP A 4 8.67 23.51 9.19
N VAL A 5 9.68 22.84 8.62
CA VAL A 5 9.43 21.73 7.66
C VAL A 5 8.78 20.55 8.39
N SER A 6 9.35 20.19 9.54
CA SER A 6 8.80 19.12 10.38
C SER A 6 7.41 19.50 10.92
N ALA A 7 7.17 20.76 11.29
CA ALA A 7 5.86 21.24 11.70
C ALA A 7 4.81 21.11 10.58
N ILE A 8 5.15 21.48 9.34
CA ILE A 8 4.25 21.30 8.18
C ILE A 8 3.89 19.82 8.01
N ILE A 9 4.86 18.91 8.08
CA ILE A 9 4.63 17.48 7.88
C ILE A 9 3.73 16.91 8.98
N ILE A 10 3.92 17.32 10.24
CA ILE A 10 3.01 16.94 11.33
C ILE A 10 1.62 17.45 11.04
N VAL A 11 1.46 18.74 10.73
CA VAL A 11 0.15 19.34 10.48
C VAL A 11 -0.55 18.63 9.32
N VAL A 12 0.16 18.38 8.22
CA VAL A 12 -0.37 17.63 7.06
C VAL A 12 -0.77 16.22 7.47
N SER A 13 0.07 15.52 8.24
CA SER A 13 -0.24 14.17 8.74
C SER A 13 -1.48 14.17 9.63
N LEU A 14 -1.59 15.10 10.58
CA LEU A 14 -2.74 15.24 11.46
C LEU A 14 -4.01 15.61 10.69
N LEU A 15 -3.92 16.47 9.68
CA LEU A 15 -5.04 16.81 8.80
C LEU A 15 -5.50 15.60 7.98
N LEU A 16 -4.56 14.83 7.42
CA LEU A 16 -4.87 13.59 6.72
C LEU A 16 -5.53 12.58 7.66
N ILE A 17 -5.02 12.41 8.87
CA ILE A 17 -5.61 11.53 9.89
C ILE A 17 -7.03 12.01 10.25
N ALA A 18 -7.21 13.30 10.54
CA ALA A 18 -8.51 13.87 10.88
C ALA A 18 -9.52 13.73 9.73
N TRP A 19 -9.08 13.96 8.50
CA TRP A 19 -9.88 13.71 7.29
C TRP A 19 -10.31 12.25 7.19
N ASN A 20 -9.37 11.31 7.35
CA ASN A 20 -9.66 9.87 7.33
C ASN A 20 -10.64 9.48 8.46
N LEU A 21 -10.46 10.01 9.67
CA LEU A 21 -11.37 9.77 10.79
C LEU A 21 -12.77 10.35 10.56
N SER A 22 -12.88 11.53 9.95
CA SER A 22 -14.16 12.15 9.61
C SER A 22 -14.98 11.26 8.64
N ARG A 23 -14.26 10.57 7.74
CA ARG A 23 -14.84 9.65 6.76
C ARG A 23 -15.18 8.28 7.34
N ALA A 24 -14.82 7.97 8.59
CA ALA A 24 -15.23 6.73 9.25
C ALA A 24 -16.76 6.58 9.37
N LYS A 25 -17.50 7.69 9.22
CA LYS A 25 -18.97 7.71 9.14
C LYS A 25 -19.52 7.18 7.81
N ASP A 26 -18.71 7.09 6.76
CA ASP A 26 -19.10 6.50 5.47
C ASP A 26 -19.22 4.97 5.56
N ALA A 27 -20.35 4.43 5.12
CA ALA A 27 -20.62 3.00 5.11
C ALA A 27 -19.68 2.23 4.16
N ARG A 28 -19.29 2.83 3.03
CA ARG A 28 -18.34 2.24 2.08
C ARG A 28 -16.97 2.08 2.73
N TRP A 29 -16.49 3.14 3.36
CA TRP A 29 -15.21 3.15 4.06
C TRP A 29 -15.12 2.06 5.13
N ARG A 30 -16.15 1.94 5.98
CA ARG A 30 -16.20 0.89 7.01
C ARG A 30 -16.21 -0.52 6.40
N ARG A 31 -16.86 -0.70 5.26
CA ARG A 31 -16.91 -1.98 4.54
C ARG A 31 -15.52 -2.35 4.02
N ASP A 32 -14.84 -1.41 3.36
CA ASP A 32 -13.51 -1.63 2.79
C ASP A 32 -12.49 -1.90 3.90
N TYR A 33 -12.48 -1.08 4.96
CA TYR A 33 -11.66 -1.28 6.15
C TYR A 33 -11.83 -2.69 6.75
N ARG A 34 -13.08 -3.10 7.01
CA ARG A 34 -13.38 -4.44 7.56
C ARG A 34 -13.01 -5.55 6.58
N SER A 35 -13.13 -5.33 5.28
CA SER A 35 -12.80 -6.33 4.27
C SER A 35 -11.30 -6.65 4.26
N VAL A 36 -10.44 -5.63 4.37
CA VAL A 36 -8.98 -5.81 4.48
C VAL A 36 -8.62 -6.58 5.74
N LEU A 37 -9.16 -6.18 6.90
CA LEU A 37 -8.88 -6.89 8.16
C LEU A 37 -9.33 -8.36 8.12
N ARG A 38 -10.50 -8.64 7.54
CA ARG A 38 -11.00 -10.02 7.40
C ARG A 38 -10.24 -10.83 6.35
N ALA A 39 -9.52 -10.18 5.45
CA ALA A 39 -8.71 -10.82 4.43
C ALA A 39 -7.30 -11.18 4.93
N LEU A 40 -6.91 -10.76 6.13
CA LEU A 40 -5.65 -11.20 6.74
C LEU A 40 -5.60 -12.74 6.84
N ARG A 41 -4.45 -13.30 6.48
CA ARG A 41 -4.17 -14.74 6.55
C ARG A 41 -2.79 -14.95 7.18
N TRP A 42 -2.63 -16.05 7.92
CA TRP A 42 -1.38 -16.35 8.62
C TRP A 42 -0.16 -16.41 7.70
N TRP A 43 -0.33 -16.86 6.44
CA TRP A 43 0.77 -16.96 5.46
C TRP A 43 1.30 -15.60 5.00
N MET A 44 0.53 -14.51 5.20
CA MET A 44 0.96 -13.16 4.85
C MET A 44 2.08 -12.69 5.78
N LEU A 45 2.17 -13.20 7.01
CA LEU A 45 3.23 -12.84 7.95
C LEU A 45 4.62 -13.29 7.47
N PRO A 46 4.89 -14.58 7.17
CA PRO A 46 6.17 -14.98 6.62
C PRO A 46 6.45 -14.35 5.25
N GLY A 47 5.41 -14.14 4.42
CA GLY A 47 5.55 -13.40 3.15
C GLY A 47 6.00 -11.94 3.34
N ALA A 48 5.43 -11.25 4.32
CA ALA A 48 5.80 -9.89 4.69
C ALA A 48 7.21 -9.81 5.28
N LEU A 49 7.59 -10.75 6.16
CA LEU A 49 8.96 -10.82 6.71
C LEU A 49 10.01 -11.06 5.62
N LEU A 50 9.74 -11.97 4.68
CA LEU A 50 10.61 -12.22 3.55
C LEU A 50 10.73 -10.97 2.65
N THR A 51 9.59 -10.34 2.35
CA THR A 51 9.56 -9.10 1.55
C THR A 51 10.36 -8.00 2.24
N LEU A 52 10.25 -7.86 3.57
CA LEU A 52 11.00 -6.88 4.36
C LEU A 52 12.49 -7.16 4.31
N ALA A 53 12.91 -8.42 4.47
CA ALA A 53 14.31 -8.81 4.36
C ALA A 53 14.88 -8.46 2.96
N VAL A 54 14.12 -8.72 1.89
CA VAL A 54 14.51 -8.37 0.52
C VAL A 54 14.61 -6.85 0.35
N VAL A 55 13.61 -6.09 0.81
CA VAL A 55 13.64 -4.61 0.75
C VAL A 55 14.86 -4.05 1.47
N ILE A 56 15.17 -4.56 2.67
CA ILE A 56 16.36 -4.16 3.43
C ILE A 56 17.63 -4.50 2.64
N GLY A 57 17.75 -5.73 2.14
CA GLY A 57 18.93 -6.18 1.39
C GLY A 57 19.17 -5.35 0.12
N VAL A 58 18.12 -5.12 -0.68
CA VAL A 58 18.19 -4.28 -1.89
C VAL A 58 18.55 -2.84 -1.53
N THR A 59 17.95 -2.29 -0.47
CA THR A 59 18.28 -0.94 0.01
C THR A 59 19.77 -0.87 0.38
N GLN A 60 20.30 -1.81 1.15
CA GLN A 60 21.71 -1.82 1.58
C GLN A 60 22.69 -1.96 0.40
N ALA A 61 22.35 -2.79 -0.58
CA ALA A 61 23.16 -2.93 -1.79
C ALA A 61 23.19 -1.62 -2.61
N LEU A 62 22.02 -1.01 -2.85
CA LEU A 62 21.91 0.25 -3.58
C LEU A 62 22.48 1.45 -2.80
N TRP A 63 22.53 1.36 -1.47
CA TRP A 63 23.13 2.38 -0.60
C TRP A 63 24.63 2.54 -0.86
N GLN A 64 25.30 1.60 -1.53
CA GLN A 64 26.71 1.76 -1.91
C GLN A 64 26.90 2.83 -3.01
N ILE A 65 25.82 3.22 -3.71
CA ILE A 65 25.85 4.22 -4.77
C ILE A 65 25.48 5.59 -4.18
N PRO A 66 26.41 6.56 -4.09
CA PRO A 66 26.17 7.84 -3.39
C PRO A 66 24.94 8.61 -3.89
N ALA A 67 24.71 8.61 -5.20
CA ALA A 67 23.56 9.29 -5.81
C ALA A 67 22.20 8.75 -5.30
N LEU A 68 22.12 7.46 -4.97
CA LEU A 68 20.88 6.82 -4.55
C LEU A 68 20.55 7.02 -3.06
N ARG A 69 21.47 7.58 -2.28
CA ARG A 69 21.26 7.94 -0.86
C ARG A 69 20.40 9.21 -0.69
N THR A 70 20.16 9.92 -1.80
CA THR A 70 19.44 11.18 -1.79
C THR A 70 17.93 10.95 -1.77
N GLY A 71 17.24 11.82 -1.05
CA GLY A 71 15.79 11.96 -0.99
C GLY A 71 15.49 13.40 -0.58
N TRP A 72 14.30 13.93 -0.87
CA TRP A 72 14.03 15.36 -0.60
C TRP A 72 14.15 15.70 0.88
N TRP A 73 13.85 14.75 1.78
CA TRP A 73 14.04 14.92 3.23
C TRP A 73 15.51 15.17 3.59
N ASN A 74 16.42 14.38 3.04
CA ASN A 74 17.87 14.55 3.23
C ASN A 74 18.35 15.88 2.64
N LEU A 75 17.83 16.26 1.47
CA LEU A 75 18.17 17.53 0.81
C LEU A 75 17.69 18.75 1.62
N ALA A 76 16.59 18.61 2.38
CA ALA A 76 16.11 19.62 3.31
C ALA A 76 16.90 19.67 4.64
N GLY A 77 17.98 18.88 4.78
CA GLY A 77 18.77 18.77 6.00
C GLY A 77 18.13 17.92 7.09
N GLY A 78 17.17 17.07 6.72
CA GLY A 78 16.57 16.06 7.58
C GLY A 78 17.49 14.85 7.76
N VAL A 79 17.31 14.15 8.89
CA VAL A 79 17.94 12.86 9.18
C VAL A 79 16.81 11.88 9.52
N GLY A 80 16.96 10.60 9.18
CA GLY A 80 15.95 9.58 9.49
C GLY A 80 14.72 9.65 8.58
N ASN A 81 13.55 9.36 9.15
CA ASN A 81 12.25 9.37 8.47
C ASN A 81 11.25 10.24 9.24
N VAL A 82 10.84 11.35 8.63
CA VAL A 82 9.94 12.33 9.21
C VAL A 82 8.52 11.81 9.47
N TYR A 83 8.01 10.91 8.63
CA TYR A 83 6.69 10.29 8.82
C TYR A 83 6.67 9.32 9.99
N LEU A 84 7.84 8.83 10.40
CA LEU A 84 8.03 7.97 11.56
C LEU A 84 8.50 8.77 12.79
N GLY A 85 8.53 10.11 12.71
CA GLY A 85 8.99 10.99 13.78
C GLY A 85 10.48 10.88 14.10
N GLN A 86 11.26 10.18 13.29
CA GLN A 86 12.70 10.03 13.45
C GLN A 86 13.39 11.30 12.95
N THR A 87 13.60 12.26 13.85
CA THR A 87 14.26 13.54 13.56
C THR A 87 15.34 13.81 14.62
N SER A 88 16.25 14.74 14.36
CA SER A 88 17.23 15.20 15.35
C SER A 88 16.65 16.21 16.36
N ASN A 89 15.33 16.40 16.39
CA ASN A 89 14.70 17.39 17.26
C ASN A 89 14.43 16.79 18.66
N GLU A 90 14.68 17.57 19.70
CA GLU A 90 14.54 17.17 21.10
C GLU A 90 13.34 17.82 21.80
N GLY A 91 12.94 17.27 22.95
CA GLY A 91 11.89 17.82 23.81
C GLY A 91 10.58 17.00 23.82
N ILE A 92 9.73 17.27 24.81
CA ILE A 92 8.51 16.49 25.08
C ILE A 92 7.54 16.48 23.88
N GLY A 93 7.38 17.61 23.19
CA GLY A 93 6.50 17.71 22.02
C GLY A 93 6.94 16.79 20.87
N TRP A 94 8.26 16.68 20.63
CA TRP A 94 8.81 15.79 19.61
C TRP A 94 8.68 14.32 19.98
N ARG A 95 8.92 13.97 21.26
CA ARG A 95 8.70 12.60 21.77
C ARG A 95 7.24 12.17 21.60
N LEU A 96 6.30 13.02 22.00
CA LEU A 96 4.88 12.75 21.84
C LEU A 96 4.49 12.59 20.36
N THR A 97 5.04 13.43 19.48
CA THR A 97 4.80 13.33 18.04
C THR A 97 5.33 12.02 17.45
N ALA A 98 6.55 11.62 17.83
CA ALA A 98 7.19 10.40 17.35
C ALA A 98 6.42 9.12 17.73
N LEU A 99 5.64 9.16 18.82
CA LEU A 99 4.74 8.07 19.19
C LEU A 99 3.35 8.22 18.56
N ALA A 100 2.76 9.42 18.61
CA ALA A 100 1.39 9.67 18.17
C ALA A 100 1.21 9.45 16.66
N VAL A 101 2.15 9.91 15.83
CA VAL A 101 2.02 9.80 14.37
C VAL A 101 1.99 8.33 13.90
N PRO A 102 2.95 7.46 14.26
CA PRO A 102 2.87 6.03 13.91
C PRO A 102 1.61 5.32 14.42
N LEU A 103 1.14 5.64 15.63
CA LEU A 103 -0.09 5.06 16.18
C LEU A 103 -1.32 5.47 15.36
N LEU A 104 -1.44 6.76 15.01
CA LEU A 104 -2.54 7.25 14.20
C LEU A 104 -2.46 6.71 12.76
N LEU A 105 -1.27 6.57 12.19
CA LEU A 105 -1.05 5.90 10.92
C LEU A 105 -1.51 4.44 10.97
N ALA A 106 -1.18 3.71 12.03
CA ALA A 106 -1.61 2.32 12.21
C ALA A 106 -3.14 2.18 12.18
N LEU A 107 -3.89 3.14 12.73
CA LEU A 107 -5.35 3.15 12.72
C LEU A 107 -5.95 3.33 11.31
N ILE A 108 -5.31 4.12 10.45
CA ILE A 108 -5.79 4.36 9.08
C ILE A 108 -5.18 3.38 8.06
N LEU A 109 -4.22 2.56 8.48
CA LEU A 109 -3.44 1.72 7.58
C LEU A 109 -4.27 0.75 6.73
N PRO A 110 -5.34 0.09 7.23
CA PRO A 110 -6.12 -0.82 6.40
C PRO A 110 -6.79 -0.12 5.20
N ILE A 111 -7.26 1.12 5.39
CA ILE A 111 -7.89 1.85 4.28
C ILE A 111 -6.84 2.49 3.36
N ALA A 112 -5.71 2.94 3.91
CA ALA A 112 -4.59 3.45 3.11
C ALA A 112 -4.05 2.34 2.18
N ALA A 113 -3.82 1.14 2.73
CA ALA A 113 -3.42 -0.02 1.94
C ALA A 113 -4.45 -0.38 0.88
N PHE A 114 -5.75 -0.35 1.20
CA PHE A 114 -6.80 -0.59 0.21
C PHE A 114 -6.79 0.44 -0.94
N ALA A 115 -6.65 1.72 -0.61
CA ALA A 115 -6.64 2.80 -1.59
C ALA A 115 -5.42 2.71 -2.52
N GLU A 116 -4.22 2.50 -1.95
CA GLU A 116 -2.99 2.31 -2.71
C GLU A 116 -3.07 1.09 -3.62
N GLU A 117 -3.47 -0.07 -3.10
CA GLU A 117 -3.62 -1.27 -3.94
C GLU A 117 -4.73 -1.10 -4.99
N SER A 118 -5.80 -0.37 -4.71
CA SER A 118 -6.82 -0.05 -5.73
C SER A 118 -6.22 0.74 -6.89
N ILE A 119 -5.36 1.73 -6.60
CA ILE A 119 -4.70 2.57 -7.60
C ILE A 119 -3.68 1.78 -8.41
N PHE A 120 -2.93 0.87 -7.77
CA PHE A 120 -1.78 0.20 -8.39
C PHE A 120 -2.05 -1.23 -8.89
N ARG A 121 -3.16 -1.86 -8.50
CA ARG A 121 -3.45 -3.27 -8.82
C ARG A 121 -4.66 -3.48 -9.70
N SER A 122 -5.67 -2.63 -9.61
CA SER A 122 -6.87 -2.80 -10.43
C SER A 122 -6.50 -2.87 -11.92
N GLY A 123 -7.02 -3.90 -12.60
CA GLY A 123 -6.82 -4.15 -14.03
C GLY A 123 -5.42 -4.59 -14.42
N LEU A 124 -4.57 -5.05 -13.48
CA LEU A 124 -3.24 -5.56 -13.86
C LEU A 124 -3.32 -6.79 -14.76
N GLU A 125 -4.33 -7.65 -14.59
CA GLU A 125 -4.58 -8.87 -15.34
C GLU A 125 -4.66 -8.64 -16.86
N ASP A 126 -5.13 -7.46 -17.29
CA ASP A 126 -5.31 -7.08 -18.69
C ASP A 126 -4.09 -6.33 -19.25
N GLN A 127 -3.11 -6.02 -18.41
CA GLN A 127 -1.93 -5.23 -18.78
C GLN A 127 -0.75 -6.11 -19.20
N SER A 128 0.05 -5.61 -20.14
CA SER A 128 1.31 -6.25 -20.53
C SER A 128 2.33 -6.24 -19.40
N TRP A 129 3.29 -7.15 -19.45
CA TRP A 129 4.31 -7.28 -18.40
C TRP A 129 5.13 -5.99 -18.18
N GLY A 130 5.47 -5.26 -19.26
CA GLY A 130 6.20 -3.99 -19.16
C GLY A 130 5.41 -2.92 -18.41
N VAL A 131 4.11 -2.79 -18.67
CA VAL A 131 3.23 -1.84 -17.95
C VAL A 131 3.13 -2.22 -16.47
N ARG A 132 3.02 -3.52 -16.16
CA ARG A 132 2.99 -4.02 -14.78
C ARG A 132 4.26 -3.65 -14.01
N ILE A 133 5.43 -3.81 -14.63
CA ILE A 133 6.72 -3.38 -14.05
C ILE A 133 6.73 -1.87 -13.83
N GLY A 134 6.36 -1.10 -14.84
CA GLY A 134 6.32 0.36 -14.76
C GLY A 134 5.48 0.86 -13.57
N ARG A 135 4.31 0.24 -13.33
CA ARG A 135 3.47 0.58 -12.16
C ARG A 135 4.16 0.29 -10.82
N GLN A 136 5.00 -0.75 -10.72
CA GLN A 136 5.74 -1.04 -9.48
C GLN A 136 6.87 -0.04 -9.23
N VAL A 137 7.54 0.37 -10.29
CA VAL A 137 8.54 1.44 -10.23
C VAL A 137 7.86 2.73 -9.76
N VAL A 138 6.76 3.14 -10.39
CA VAL A 138 6.01 4.33 -9.97
C VAL A 138 5.56 4.23 -8.50
N PHE A 139 5.07 3.07 -8.06
CA PHE A 139 4.71 2.81 -6.66
C PHE A 139 5.88 3.09 -5.70
N GLY A 140 7.07 2.56 -5.97
CA GLY A 140 8.25 2.79 -5.14
C GLY A 140 8.72 4.26 -5.15
N PHE A 141 8.72 4.90 -6.32
CA PHE A 141 9.15 6.30 -6.45
C PHE A 141 8.16 7.31 -5.87
N LEU A 142 6.86 7.00 -5.80
CA LEU A 142 5.91 7.81 -5.05
C LEU A 142 6.28 7.86 -3.56
N HIS A 143 6.87 6.81 -3.00
CA HIS A 143 7.35 6.86 -1.62
C HIS A 143 8.54 7.81 -1.48
N CYS A 144 9.44 7.87 -2.46
CA CYS A 144 10.51 8.89 -2.46
C CYS A 144 9.93 10.30 -2.47
N LEU A 145 8.92 10.54 -3.31
CA LEU A 145 8.29 11.85 -3.45
C LEU A 145 7.45 12.24 -2.23
N LEU A 146 6.64 11.32 -1.71
CA LEU A 146 5.67 11.62 -0.66
C LEU A 146 6.26 11.42 0.73
N ALA A 147 6.95 10.29 0.97
CA ALA A 147 7.50 9.94 2.28
C ALA A 147 8.92 10.49 2.51
N GLY A 148 9.58 11.03 1.48
CA GLY A 148 10.94 11.54 1.57
C GLY A 148 12.01 10.46 1.71
N VAL A 149 11.66 9.21 1.45
CA VAL A 149 12.63 8.11 1.52
C VAL A 149 13.65 8.22 0.38
N PRO A 150 14.91 7.79 0.60
CA PRO A 150 15.93 7.84 -0.44
C PRO A 150 15.59 7.02 -1.69
N LEU A 151 16.19 7.38 -2.83
CA LEU A 151 16.00 6.66 -4.10
C LEU A 151 16.31 5.16 -3.99
N ALA A 152 17.37 4.79 -3.25
CA ALA A 152 17.71 3.38 -2.97
C ALA A 152 16.53 2.63 -2.33
N ALA A 153 15.86 3.25 -1.36
CA ALA A 153 14.68 2.68 -0.72
C ALA A 153 13.48 2.65 -1.67
N GLY A 154 13.27 3.66 -2.52
CA GLY A 154 12.21 3.64 -3.54
C GLY A 154 12.34 2.50 -4.54
N PHE A 155 13.56 2.24 -5.02
CA PHE A 155 13.84 1.06 -5.85
C PHE A 155 13.55 -0.24 -5.10
N ALA A 156 13.94 -0.34 -3.83
CA ALA A 156 13.65 -1.52 -3.01
C ALA A 156 12.14 -1.72 -2.78
N ILE A 157 11.39 -0.64 -2.50
CA ILE A 157 9.93 -0.66 -2.32
C ILE A 157 9.21 -1.08 -3.62
N SER A 158 9.79 -0.80 -4.78
CA SER A 158 9.26 -1.31 -6.06
C SER A 158 9.22 -2.85 -6.09
N VAL A 159 10.15 -3.53 -5.40
CA VAL A 159 10.14 -4.99 -5.25
C VAL A 159 8.97 -5.46 -4.39
N ALA A 160 8.69 -4.76 -3.28
CA ALA A 160 7.50 -5.02 -2.46
C ALA A 160 6.20 -4.83 -3.28
N GLY A 161 6.15 -3.78 -4.12
CA GLY A 161 5.07 -3.60 -5.08
C GLY A 161 4.90 -4.79 -6.03
N GLY A 162 6.01 -5.36 -6.51
CA GLY A 162 6.00 -6.61 -7.28
C GLY A 162 5.41 -7.81 -6.53
N TYR A 163 5.73 -7.96 -5.24
CA TYR A 163 5.13 -8.98 -4.39
C TYR A 163 3.61 -8.78 -4.25
N TYR A 164 3.13 -7.56 -4.00
CA TYR A 164 1.68 -7.29 -3.90
C TYR A 164 0.97 -7.50 -5.24
N ALA A 165 1.61 -7.16 -6.36
CA ALA A 165 1.11 -7.46 -7.70
C ALA A 165 1.00 -8.98 -7.95
N ALA A 166 1.96 -9.77 -7.46
CA ALA A 166 1.88 -11.23 -7.53
C ALA A 166 0.73 -11.79 -6.69
N VAL A 167 0.54 -11.29 -5.46
CA VAL A 167 -0.59 -11.65 -4.59
C VAL A 167 -1.93 -11.31 -5.26
N TYR A 168 -2.04 -10.11 -5.83
CA TYR A 168 -3.22 -9.68 -6.58
C TYR A 168 -3.54 -10.64 -7.73
N LEU A 169 -2.58 -10.88 -8.64
CA LEU A 169 -2.79 -11.73 -9.80
C LEU A 169 -3.10 -13.18 -9.42
N ALA A 170 -2.49 -13.69 -8.34
CA ALA A 170 -2.80 -15.02 -7.82
C ALA A 170 -4.24 -15.11 -7.31
N ALA A 171 -4.69 -14.11 -6.53
CA ALA A 171 -6.05 -14.05 -6.02
C ALA A 171 -7.09 -13.91 -7.15
N TYR A 172 -6.84 -13.02 -8.11
CA TYR A 172 -7.70 -12.84 -9.29
C TYR A 172 -7.84 -14.14 -10.09
N ARG A 173 -6.72 -14.83 -10.37
CA ARG A 173 -6.72 -16.10 -11.09
C ARG A 173 -7.42 -17.22 -10.33
N ALA A 174 -7.28 -17.27 -9.01
CA ALA A 174 -7.98 -18.26 -8.19
C ALA A 174 -9.50 -18.06 -8.29
N GLU A 175 -9.97 -16.81 -8.22
CA GLU A 175 -11.38 -16.46 -8.35
C GLU A 175 -11.93 -16.75 -9.76
N ALA A 176 -11.16 -16.43 -10.81
CA ALA A 176 -11.52 -16.75 -12.20
C ALA A 176 -11.60 -18.26 -12.44
N ARG A 177 -10.72 -19.06 -11.82
CA ARG A 177 -10.79 -20.54 -11.89
C ARG A 177 -12.00 -21.10 -11.16
N ALA A 178 -12.37 -20.51 -10.03
CA ALA A 178 -13.55 -20.93 -9.27
C ALA A 178 -14.86 -20.58 -9.99
N ASN A 179 -14.84 -19.61 -10.92
CA ASN A 179 -16.03 -19.10 -11.62
C ASN A 179 -15.74 -18.93 -13.13
N PRO A 180 -15.65 -20.03 -13.90
CA PRO A 180 -15.28 -20.00 -15.31
C PRO A 180 -16.31 -19.27 -16.20
N ASP A 181 -17.57 -19.19 -15.79
CA ASP A 181 -18.70 -18.59 -16.53
C ASP A 181 -18.63 -17.05 -16.63
N ARG A 182 -17.46 -16.45 -16.36
CA ARG A 182 -17.20 -15.00 -16.41
C ARG A 182 -16.61 -14.54 -17.75
N VAL A 183 -16.19 -15.46 -18.62
CA VAL A 183 -15.72 -15.11 -19.97
C VAL A 183 -16.91 -15.16 -20.92
N LEU A 184 -17.39 -13.99 -21.34
CA LEU A 184 -18.45 -13.92 -22.34
C LEU A 184 -17.92 -14.40 -23.68
N VAL A 185 -18.60 -15.38 -24.25
CA VAL A 185 -18.57 -15.67 -25.68
C VAL A 185 -19.80 -14.95 -26.29
N GLY A 186 -19.74 -14.57 -27.56
CA GLY A 186 -20.88 -13.93 -28.24
C GLY A 186 -22.18 -14.74 -28.12
N PRO A 187 -23.35 -14.15 -28.42
CA PRO A 187 -24.64 -14.81 -28.23
C PRO A 187 -24.66 -16.18 -28.92
N GLY A 188 -25.10 -17.19 -28.18
CA GLY A 188 -25.22 -18.55 -28.71
C GLY A 188 -26.25 -18.63 -29.83
N PRO A 189 -26.17 -19.63 -30.72
CA PRO A 189 -27.20 -19.85 -31.74
C PRO A 189 -28.57 -20.04 -31.07
N GLY A 190 -29.53 -19.15 -31.37
CA GLY A 190 -30.88 -19.20 -30.80
C GLY A 190 -31.05 -18.50 -29.45
N GLU A 191 -29.99 -17.93 -28.88
CA GLU A 191 -30.07 -17.11 -27.67
C GLU A 191 -30.71 -15.75 -27.97
N ARG A 192 -31.66 -15.33 -27.13
CA ARG A 192 -32.24 -13.99 -27.24
C ARG A 192 -31.20 -12.94 -26.87
N TRP A 193 -31.12 -11.88 -27.68
CA TRP A 193 -30.23 -10.74 -27.44
C TRP A 193 -30.34 -10.18 -26.01
N GLU A 194 -31.54 -10.06 -25.45
CA GLU A 194 -31.75 -9.55 -24.09
C GLU A 194 -31.18 -10.46 -23.00
N ASP A 195 -31.24 -11.78 -23.20
CA ASP A 195 -30.67 -12.75 -22.25
C ASP A 195 -29.14 -12.68 -22.29
N TRP A 196 -28.58 -12.55 -23.48
CA TRP A 196 -27.14 -12.34 -23.67
C TRP A 196 -26.67 -11.03 -23.04
N VAL A 197 -27.37 -9.90 -23.25
CA VAL A 197 -27.01 -8.62 -22.61
C VAL A 197 -27.06 -8.71 -21.08
N ARG A 198 -28.09 -9.35 -20.51
CA ARG A 198 -28.17 -9.58 -19.05
C ARG A 198 -27.00 -10.41 -18.53
N GLN A 199 -26.63 -11.48 -19.25
CA GLN A 199 -25.47 -12.29 -18.89
C GLN A 199 -24.16 -11.50 -19.03
N ALA A 200 -24.08 -10.62 -20.01
CA ALA A 200 -22.93 -9.75 -20.22
C ALA A 200 -22.73 -8.77 -19.06
N ASP A 201 -23.80 -8.08 -18.65
CA ASP A 201 -23.77 -7.18 -17.49
C ASP A 201 -23.36 -7.93 -16.21
N GLN A 202 -23.94 -9.10 -15.96
CA GLN A 202 -23.58 -9.96 -14.83
C GLN A 202 -22.13 -10.43 -14.88
N ALA A 203 -21.56 -10.69 -16.06
CA ALA A 203 -20.16 -11.07 -16.20
C ALA A 203 -19.23 -9.88 -15.91
N VAL A 204 -19.59 -8.67 -16.34
CA VAL A 204 -18.86 -7.43 -16.03
C VAL A 204 -18.86 -7.16 -14.53
N GLU A 205 -20.01 -7.25 -13.86
CA GLU A 205 -20.14 -7.10 -12.41
C GLU A 205 -19.29 -8.15 -11.67
N ARG A 206 -19.36 -9.42 -12.08
CA ARG A 206 -18.54 -10.49 -11.51
C ARG A 206 -17.04 -10.28 -11.74
N GLY A 207 -16.64 -9.69 -12.86
CA GLY A 207 -15.26 -9.29 -13.14
C GLY A 207 -14.78 -8.21 -12.17
N ALA A 208 -15.59 -7.16 -11.97
CA ALA A 208 -15.31 -6.09 -11.03
C ALA A 208 -15.24 -6.60 -9.57
N ASP A 209 -16.07 -7.56 -9.19
CA ASP A 209 -16.02 -8.21 -7.88
C ASP A 209 -14.76 -9.06 -7.69
N ALA A 210 -14.32 -9.79 -8.72
CA ALA A 210 -13.04 -10.50 -8.70
C ALA A 210 -11.86 -9.55 -8.52
N GLN A 211 -11.84 -8.46 -9.30
CA GLN A 211 -10.82 -7.41 -9.18
C GLN A 211 -10.80 -6.85 -7.76
N ARG A 212 -11.97 -6.49 -7.22
CA ARG A 212 -12.08 -5.94 -5.87
C ARG A 212 -11.62 -6.94 -4.80
N GLY A 213 -12.00 -8.22 -4.91
CA GLY A 213 -11.55 -9.27 -4.00
C GLY A 213 -10.02 -9.47 -4.04
N ALA A 214 -9.44 -9.42 -5.24
CA ALA A 214 -7.99 -9.49 -5.42
C ALA A 214 -7.28 -8.25 -4.85
N VAL A 215 -7.83 -7.04 -5.03
CA VAL A 215 -7.32 -5.81 -4.39
C VAL A 215 -7.36 -5.94 -2.87
N VAL A 216 -8.47 -6.40 -2.29
CA VAL A 216 -8.60 -6.60 -0.84
C VAL A 216 -7.54 -7.59 -0.32
N THR A 217 -7.26 -8.65 -1.07
CA THR A 217 -6.23 -9.64 -0.70
C THR A 217 -4.82 -9.05 -0.74
N ALA A 218 -4.50 -8.29 -1.79
CA ALA A 218 -3.23 -7.57 -1.88
C ALA A 218 -3.08 -6.52 -0.77
N ALA A 219 -4.16 -5.78 -0.47
CA ALA A 219 -4.19 -4.78 0.59
C ALA A 219 -3.97 -5.41 1.98
N ALA A 220 -4.46 -6.62 2.22
CA ALA A 220 -4.19 -7.35 3.46
C ALA A 220 -2.71 -7.77 3.58
N ALA A 221 -2.08 -8.21 2.48
CA ALA A 221 -0.65 -8.52 2.46
C ALA A 221 0.21 -7.25 2.68
N HIS A 222 -0.17 -6.14 2.04
CA HIS A 222 0.46 -4.83 2.22
C HIS A 222 0.29 -4.31 3.65
N LEU A 223 -0.92 -4.37 4.22
CA LEU A 223 -1.18 -4.04 5.62
C LEU A 223 -0.30 -4.85 6.57
N THR A 224 -0.14 -6.16 6.33
CA THR A 224 0.72 -7.02 7.16
C THR A 224 2.16 -6.54 7.16
N PHE A 225 2.71 -6.20 5.99
CA PHE A 225 4.06 -5.65 5.86
C PHE A 225 4.22 -4.32 6.60
N ASN A 226 3.30 -3.37 6.38
CA ASN A 226 3.36 -2.06 7.03
C ASN A 226 3.16 -2.16 8.55
N ALA A 227 2.33 -3.10 9.03
CA ALA A 227 2.13 -3.33 10.46
C ALA A 227 3.44 -3.78 11.13
N ILE A 228 4.24 -4.66 10.51
CA ILE A 228 5.54 -5.07 11.04
C ILE A 228 6.47 -3.85 11.18
N ILE A 229 6.56 -3.02 10.14
CA ILE A 229 7.40 -1.81 10.15
C ILE A 229 6.94 -0.86 11.26
N LEU A 230 5.64 -0.55 11.34
CA LEU A 230 5.10 0.35 12.36
C LEU A 230 5.30 -0.20 13.77
N THR A 231 5.13 -1.51 13.99
CA THR A 231 5.42 -2.12 15.30
C THR A 231 6.87 -1.90 15.71
N VAL A 232 7.84 -2.15 14.83
CA VAL A 232 9.26 -1.91 15.13
C VAL A 232 9.51 -0.44 15.47
N VAL A 233 8.94 0.48 14.70
CA VAL A 233 9.08 1.93 14.93
C VAL A 233 8.47 2.35 16.26
N ILE A 234 7.24 1.92 16.56
CA ILE A 234 6.52 2.25 17.79
C ILE A 234 7.27 1.73 19.02
N VAL A 235 7.76 0.48 18.96
CA VAL A 235 8.53 -0.11 20.06
C VAL A 235 9.85 0.64 20.26
N ALA A 236 10.58 0.93 19.19
CA ALA A 236 11.83 1.69 19.27
C ALA A 236 11.59 3.10 19.85
N ALA A 237 10.52 3.78 19.42
CA ALA A 237 10.14 5.08 19.94
C ALA A 237 9.75 5.00 21.44
N ALA A 238 8.98 4.00 21.85
CA ALA A 238 8.56 3.83 23.23
C ALA A 238 9.74 3.54 24.19
N ILE A 239 10.77 2.82 23.73
CA ILE A 239 11.98 2.55 24.53
C ILE A 239 12.86 3.81 24.66
N ALA A 240 12.82 4.71 23.67
CA ALA A 240 13.64 5.92 23.64
C ALA A 240 13.04 7.11 24.42
N VAL A 241 11.78 7.01 24.87
CA VAL A 241 11.05 8.07 25.59
C VAL A 241 11.32 8.02 27.08
#